data_AF-A9JQX9-F1
#
_entry.id   AF-A9JQX9-F1
#
_cell.length_a   1.000
_cell.length_b   1.000
_cell.length_c   1.000
_cell.angle_alpha   90.00
_cell.angle_beta   90.00
_cell.angle_gamma   90.00
#
_symmetry.space_group_name_H-M   'P 1'
#
loop_
_entity.id
_entity.type
_entity.pdbx_description
1 polymer ?
#
loop_
_entity_poly.entity_id
_entity_poly.type
_entity_poly.pdbx_seq_one_letter_code
_entity_poly.pdbx_strand_id
1 'polypeptide(L)'
;LDFTLYLTRNWLITALVGGGFFGLLFYPGNWAIFGPTHLPIVVEGTLLSMADYMGHLYVRTGTPEYTRLIEQGSLRTFGGHTTVIAAFFAAFVSMLMFTVWWYLGKVFCTAFFYVKGKRGRIVHREDVTAFG
;
A
#
# COMPACT_ATOMS: atom_id res chain seq x y z
N LEU A 1 11.23 -1.12 -3.50
CA LEU A 1 10.73 -2.45 -3.89
C LEU A 1 11.46 -2.97 -5.13
N ASP A 2 11.46 -2.24 -6.24
CA ASP A 2 12.05 -2.74 -7.49
C ASP A 2 13.57 -2.85 -7.43
N PHE A 3 14.26 -1.87 -6.85
CA PHE A 3 15.72 -1.94 -6.63
C PHE A 3 16.14 -3.15 -5.80
N THR A 4 15.37 -3.50 -4.76
CA THR A 4 15.68 -4.68 -3.93
C THR A 4 15.53 -5.97 -4.72
N LEU A 5 14.52 -6.06 -5.59
CA LEU A 5 14.34 -7.23 -6.46
C LEU A 5 15.42 -7.31 -7.54
N TYR A 6 15.77 -6.18 -8.15
CA TYR A 6 16.79 -6.09 -9.20
C TYR A 6 18.17 -6.53 -8.69
N LEU A 7 18.57 -6.03 -7.52
CA LEU A 7 19.90 -6.32 -6.95
C LEU A 7 20.00 -7.72 -6.35
N THR A 8 18.98 -8.16 -5.62
CA THR A 8 19.06 -9.45 -4.89
C THR A 8 18.59 -10.63 -5.73
N ARG A 9 17.81 -10.38 -6.80
CA ARG A 9 17.13 -11.39 -7.63
C ARG A 9 16.40 -12.46 -6.82
N ASN A 10 16.03 -12.14 -5.58
CA ASN A 10 15.43 -13.06 -4.64
C ASN A 10 14.13 -12.46 -4.11
N TRP A 11 13.04 -13.15 -4.40
CA TRP A 11 11.69 -12.73 -4.00
C TRP A 11 11.51 -12.69 -2.48
N LEU A 12 12.18 -13.57 -1.73
CA LEU A 12 12.07 -13.61 -0.26
C LEU A 12 12.78 -12.43 0.39
N ILE A 13 13.98 -12.08 -0.09
CA ILE A 13 14.71 -10.90 0.39
C ILE A 13 13.93 -9.63 0.01
N THR A 14 13.33 -9.61 -1.17
CA THR A 14 12.47 -8.50 -1.61
C THR A 14 11.22 -8.37 -0.74
N ALA A 15 10.61 -9.48 -0.34
CA ALA A 15 9.46 -9.47 0.57
C ALA A 15 9.84 -8.81 1.90
N LEU A 16 10.93 -9.26 2.52
CA LEU A 16 11.35 -8.78 3.84
C LEU A 16 11.88 -7.34 3.79
N VAL A 17 12.88 -7.09 2.96
CA VAL A 17 13.61 -5.81 2.90
C VAL A 17 12.82 -4.81 2.07
N GLY A 18 12.42 -5.19 0.85
CA GLY A 18 11.68 -4.32 -0.05
C GLY A 18 10.27 -4.00 0.47
N GLY A 19 9.55 -5.00 0.98
CA GLY A 19 8.24 -4.82 1.61
C GLY A 19 8.33 -4.00 2.90
N GLY A 20 9.31 -4.28 3.76
CA GLY A 20 9.54 -3.53 4.99
C GLY A 20 9.83 -2.05 4.73
N PHE A 21 10.77 -1.75 3.82
CA PHE A 21 11.06 -0.36 3.43
C PHE A 21 9.88 0.34 2.77
N PHE A 22 9.03 -0.39 2.02
CA PHE A 22 7.84 0.19 1.40
C PHE A 22 6.87 0.76 2.44
N GLY A 23 6.58 0.01 3.50
CA GLY A 23 5.71 0.51 4.58
C GLY A 23 6.35 1.64 5.40
N LEU A 24 7.66 1.52 5.68
CA LEU A 24 8.38 2.48 6.53
C LEU A 24 8.58 3.84 5.85
N LEU A 25 8.90 3.85 4.55
CA LEU A 25 9.15 5.07 3.79
C LEU A 25 7.87 5.75 3.28
N PHE A 26 6.70 5.13 3.48
CA PHE A 26 5.45 5.68 2.99
C PHE A 26 5.13 7.06 3.59
N TYR A 27 5.19 7.19 4.92
CA TYR A 27 4.87 8.46 5.58
C TYR A 27 5.94 9.54 5.30
N PRO A 28 7.26 9.28 5.43
CA PRO A 28 8.30 10.25 5.05
C PRO A 28 8.27 10.65 3.58
N GLY A 29 8.00 9.72 2.67
CA GLY A 29 7.95 10.00 1.23
C GLY A 29 6.80 10.92 0.84
N ASN A 30 5.67 10.84 1.56
CA ASN A 30 4.50 11.69 1.33
C ASN A 30 4.60 13.06 2.04
N TRP A 31 5.50 13.21 3.02
CA TRP A 31 5.63 14.43 3.80
C TRP A 31 5.99 15.67 2.96
N ALA A 32 6.77 15.51 1.88
CA ALA A 32 7.12 16.64 1.01
C ALA A 32 5.89 17.30 0.36
N ILE A 33 4.82 16.54 0.14
CA ILE A 33 3.59 17.02 -0.48
C ILE A 33 2.59 17.49 0.58
N PHE A 34 2.43 16.72 1.67
CA PHE A 34 1.40 17.00 2.68
C PHE A 34 1.89 17.87 3.83
N GLY A 35 3.20 18.02 4.05
CA GLY A 35 3.80 18.83 5.11
C GLY A 35 3.22 20.25 5.18
N PRO A 36 3.10 20.99 4.07
CA PRO A 36 2.47 22.32 4.07
C PRO A 36 1.00 22.33 4.51
N THR A 37 0.27 21.23 4.34
CA THR A 37 -1.15 21.16 4.74
C THR A 37 -1.36 20.93 6.24
N HIS A 38 -0.30 20.59 6.97
CA HIS A 38 -0.32 20.43 8.44
C HIS A 38 -0.09 21.74 9.21
N LEU A 39 0.11 22.86 8.52
CA LEU A 39 0.29 24.17 9.16
C LEU A 39 -0.98 24.56 9.96
N PRO A 40 -0.82 25.04 11.21
CA PRO A 40 -1.94 25.49 12.03
C PRO A 40 -2.50 26.82 11.51
N ILE A 41 -3.82 26.91 11.39
CA ILE A 41 -4.56 28.12 11.04
C ILE A 41 -5.66 28.31 12.08
N VAL A 42 -5.84 29.55 12.53
CA VAL A 42 -6.93 29.92 13.42
C VAL A 42 -8.05 30.50 12.59
N VAL A 43 -9.20 29.81 12.54
CA VAL A 43 -10.41 30.25 11.84
C VAL A 43 -11.53 30.30 12.86
N GLU A 44 -12.21 31.46 12.95
CA GLU A 44 -13.36 31.66 13.86
C GLU A 44 -13.06 31.30 15.34
N GLY A 45 -11.80 31.48 15.77
CA GLY A 45 -11.36 31.18 17.14
C GLY A 45 -11.04 29.70 17.41
N THR A 46 -11.15 28.84 16.39
CA THR A 46 -10.79 27.42 16.47
C THR A 46 -9.48 27.14 15.73
N LEU A 47 -8.66 26.24 16.28
CA LEU A 47 -7.41 25.80 15.66
C LEU A 47 -7.70 24.65 14.69
N LEU A 48 -7.49 24.88 13.39
CA LEU A 48 -7.60 23.83 12.35
C LEU A 48 -6.27 23.67 11.61
N SER A 49 -6.07 22.50 11.02
CA SER A 49 -5.03 22.34 10.00
C SER A 49 -5.51 22.95 8.68
N MET A 50 -4.58 23.40 7.83
CA MET A 50 -4.91 23.86 6.47
C MET A 50 -5.69 22.79 5.69
N ALA A 51 -5.38 21.51 5.88
CA ALA A 51 -6.11 20.40 5.26
C ALA A 51 -7.60 20.35 5.68
N ASP A 52 -7.88 20.55 6.97
CA ASP A 52 -9.25 20.53 7.48
C ASP A 52 -10.01 21.78 7.07
N TYR A 53 -9.33 22.93 7.01
CA TYR A 53 -9.91 24.17 6.49
C TYR A 53 -10.32 24.05 5.02
N MET A 54 -9.47 23.49 4.16
CA MET A 54 -9.84 23.20 2.77
C MET A 54 -11.06 22.26 2.67
N GLY A 55 -11.12 21.23 3.52
CA GLY A 55 -12.25 20.30 3.58
C GLY A 55 -13.56 20.93 4.07
N HIS A 56 -13.47 21.99 4.87
CA HIS A 56 -14.61 22.79 5.32
C HIS A 56 -15.10 23.77 4.25
N LEU A 57 -14.17 24.44 3.55
CA LEU A 57 -14.49 25.39 2.47
C LEU A 57 -15.10 24.70 1.24
N TYR A 58 -14.53 23.56 0.83
CA TYR A 58 -15.01 22.82 -0.33
C TYR A 58 -16.05 21.77 0.07
N VAL A 59 -17.32 22.19 0.02
CA VAL A 59 -18.46 21.36 0.41
C VAL A 59 -18.56 20.10 -0.45
N ARG A 60 -18.51 18.93 0.21
CA ARG A 60 -18.74 17.62 -0.40
C ARG A 60 -20.08 17.06 0.04
N THR A 61 -21.07 17.11 -0.84
CA THR A 61 -22.49 16.79 -0.55
C THR A 61 -22.74 15.36 -0.05
N GLY A 62 -21.84 14.40 -0.34
CA GLY A 62 -21.97 12.99 0.06
C GLY A 62 -20.93 12.49 1.07
N THR A 63 -19.99 13.32 1.53
CA THR A 63 -18.93 12.90 2.47
C THR A 63 -18.83 13.86 3.65
N PRO A 64 -19.74 13.74 4.64
CA PRO A 64 -19.69 14.56 5.84
C PRO A 64 -18.46 14.22 6.70
N GLU A 65 -18.08 15.15 7.58
CA GLU A 65 -16.82 15.11 8.33
C GLU A 65 -16.72 13.90 9.29
N TYR A 66 -17.84 13.49 9.90
CA TYR A 66 -17.91 12.30 10.76
C TYR A 66 -17.65 10.97 10.04
N THR A 67 -17.71 10.93 8.70
CA THR A 67 -17.39 9.71 7.92
C THR A 67 -15.87 9.52 7.76
N ARG A 68 -15.05 10.49 8.17
CA ARG A 68 -13.59 10.40 8.05
C ARG A 68 -13.02 9.41 9.07
N LEU A 69 -12.29 8.42 8.57
CA LEU A 69 -11.49 7.50 9.39
C LEU A 69 -10.10 8.11 9.59
N ILE A 70 -9.97 8.99 10.56
CA ILE A 70 -8.72 9.65 10.96
C ILE A 70 -8.40 9.36 12.42
N GLU A 71 -7.17 9.64 12.84
CA GLU A 71 -6.79 9.54 14.24
C GLU A 71 -7.60 10.55 15.10
N GLN A 72 -8.40 10.05 16.05
CA GLN A 72 -9.15 10.86 17.02
C GLN A 72 -8.61 10.73 18.46
N GLY A 73 -7.42 10.11 18.60
CA GLY A 73 -6.85 9.74 19.89
C GLY A 73 -7.58 8.58 20.56
N SER A 74 -6.89 7.84 21.43
CA SER A 74 -7.49 6.83 22.29
C SER A 74 -6.89 6.91 23.69
N LEU A 75 -7.61 6.42 24.70
CA LEU A 75 -7.08 6.30 26.07
C LEU A 75 -5.84 5.41 26.16
N ARG A 76 -5.50 4.67 25.09
CA ARG A 76 -4.35 3.75 25.02
C ARG A 76 -3.20 4.29 24.16
N THR A 77 -3.33 5.45 23.54
CA THR A 77 -2.28 6.01 22.67
C THR A 77 -1.33 6.91 23.45
N PHE A 78 -0.03 6.67 23.30
CA PHE A 78 0.99 7.64 23.68
C PHE A 78 1.12 8.66 22.53
N GLY A 79 0.71 9.91 22.78
CA GLY A 79 0.68 10.96 21.78
C GLY A 79 2.05 11.18 21.12
N GLY A 80 2.06 11.51 19.82
CA GLY A 80 3.27 11.82 19.06
C GLY A 80 4.04 10.61 18.49
N HIS A 81 3.72 9.38 18.91
CA HIS A 81 4.37 8.15 18.39
C HIS A 81 3.51 7.35 17.41
N THR A 82 2.26 7.77 17.17
CA THR A 82 1.28 7.03 16.37
C THR A 82 1.75 6.80 14.93
N THR A 83 2.39 7.80 14.31
CA THR A 83 2.92 7.72 12.95
C THR A 83 4.01 6.66 12.80
N VAL A 84 4.92 6.58 13.76
CA VAL A 84 6.02 5.60 13.77
C VAL A 84 5.47 4.19 13.96
N ILE A 85 4.57 4.01 14.94
CA ILE A 85 3.94 2.71 15.21
C ILE A 85 3.15 2.24 13.99
N ALA A 86 2.38 3.12 13.36
CA ALA A 86 1.64 2.82 12.13
C ALA A 86 2.56 2.45 10.97
N ALA A 87 3.70 3.13 10.80
CA ALA A 87 4.67 2.83 9.75
C ALA A 87 5.31 1.44 9.94
N PHE A 88 5.68 1.06 11.17
CA PHE A 88 6.18 -0.29 11.47
C PHE A 88 5.11 -1.36 11.27
N PHE A 89 3.87 -1.08 11.68
CA PHE A 89 2.76 -1.99 11.44
C PHE A 89 2.50 -2.19 9.94
N ALA A 90 2.48 -1.11 9.16
CA ALA A 90 2.34 -1.16 7.71
C ALA A 90 3.50 -1.92 7.04
N ALA A 91 4.73 -1.73 7.52
CA ALA A 91 5.90 -2.49 7.07
C ALA A 91 5.78 -3.99 7.34
N PHE A 92 5.19 -4.39 8.48
CA PHE A 92 4.96 -5.81 8.76
C PHE A 92 3.88 -6.41 7.86
N VAL A 93 2.75 -5.71 7.70
CA VAL A 93 1.65 -6.16 6.86
C VAL A 93 2.06 -6.21 5.38
N SER A 94 2.88 -5.26 4.90
CA SER A 94 3.36 -5.25 3.52
C SER A 94 4.28 -6.44 3.21
N MET A 95 5.10 -6.90 4.15
CA MET A 95 5.89 -8.13 4.00
C MET A 95 4.98 -9.34 3.74
N LEU A 96 3.90 -9.48 4.51
CA LEU A 96 2.94 -10.58 4.35
C LEU A 96 2.17 -10.46 3.04
N MET A 97 1.62 -9.29 2.74
CA MET A 97 0.88 -9.06 1.49
C MET A 97 1.73 -9.29 0.25
N PHE A 98 3.01 -8.91 0.28
CA PHE A 98 3.92 -9.17 -0.83
C PHE A 98 4.06 -10.68 -1.10
N THR A 99 4.16 -11.52 -0.07
CA THR A 99 4.24 -12.98 -0.29
C THR A 99 2.96 -13.55 -0.89
N VAL A 100 1.79 -13.14 -0.40
CA VAL A 100 0.49 -13.59 -0.93
C VAL A 100 0.33 -13.18 -2.39
N TRP A 101 0.60 -11.92 -2.72
CA TRP A 101 0.53 -11.41 -4.10
C TRP A 101 1.59 -11.99 -5.01
N TRP A 102 2.77 -12.32 -4.49
CA TRP A 102 3.80 -13.01 -5.27
C TRP A 102 3.33 -14.40 -5.73
N TYR A 103 2.71 -15.18 -4.84
CA TYR A 103 2.15 -16.49 -5.21
C TYR A 103 0.98 -16.37 -6.17
N LEU A 104 0.09 -15.39 -5.98
CA LEU A 104 -0.99 -15.17 -6.93
C LEU A 104 -0.49 -14.70 -8.28
N GLY A 105 0.54 -13.85 -8.33
CA GLY A 105 1.24 -13.51 -9.55
C GLY A 105 1.75 -14.76 -10.29
N LYS A 106 2.35 -15.73 -9.58
CA LYS A 106 2.75 -17.00 -10.20
C LYS A 106 1.57 -17.77 -10.80
N VAL A 107 0.42 -17.81 -10.12
CA VAL A 107 -0.80 -18.46 -10.62
C VAL A 107 -1.37 -17.74 -11.84
N PHE A 108 -1.35 -16.40 -11.88
CA PHE A 108 -1.82 -15.66 -13.06
C PHE A 108 -0.84 -15.75 -14.24
N CYS A 109 0.44 -15.90 -13.97
CA CYS A 109 1.48 -16.06 -15.00
C CYS A 109 1.57 -17.50 -15.57
N THR A 110 0.80 -18.47 -15.08
CA THR A 110 0.70 -19.78 -15.74
C THR A 110 -0.20 -19.69 -16.97
N ALA A 111 0.41 -19.79 -18.16
CA ALA A 111 -0.33 -19.91 -19.40
C ALA A 111 -0.79 -21.36 -19.59
N PHE A 112 -2.10 -21.59 -19.49
CA PHE A 112 -2.72 -22.90 -19.74
C PHE A 112 -3.41 -22.88 -21.10
N PHE A 113 -3.11 -23.86 -21.95
CA PHE A 113 -3.78 -24.02 -23.24
C PHE A 113 -4.20 -25.47 -23.44
N TYR A 114 -5.42 -25.64 -23.94
CA TYR A 114 -5.98 -26.94 -24.27
C TYR A 114 -5.68 -27.26 -25.74
N VAL A 115 -4.76 -28.20 -25.97
CA VAL A 115 -4.43 -28.64 -27.34
C VAL A 115 -5.30 -29.85 -27.70
N LYS A 116 -6.02 -29.76 -28.82
CA LYS A 116 -6.71 -30.91 -29.41
C LYS A 116 -5.77 -31.63 -30.37
N GLY A 117 -5.33 -32.83 -30.01
CA GLY A 117 -4.46 -33.65 -30.88
C GLY A 117 -5.19 -34.20 -32.11
N LYS A 118 -4.45 -34.72 -33.10
CA LYS A 118 -4.99 -35.32 -34.34
C LYS A 118 -6.01 -36.46 -34.11
N ARG A 119 -6.01 -37.09 -32.92
CA ARG A 119 -6.97 -38.13 -32.50
C ARG A 119 -8.14 -37.60 -31.65
N GLY A 120 -8.36 -36.29 -31.61
CA GLY A 120 -9.47 -35.67 -30.88
C GLY A 120 -9.29 -35.57 -29.36
N ARG A 121 -8.19 -36.11 -28.80
CA ARG A 121 -7.88 -36.03 -27.37
C ARG A 121 -7.46 -34.60 -27.00
N ILE A 122 -8.19 -34.00 -26.07
CA ILE A 122 -7.86 -32.71 -25.48
C ILE A 122 -6.85 -32.97 -24.37
N VAL A 123 -5.67 -32.37 -24.47
CA VAL A 123 -4.61 -32.48 -23.46
C VAL A 123 -4.33 -31.09 -22.93
N HIS A 124 -4.37 -30.96 -21.60
CA HIS A 124 -3.93 -29.76 -20.91
C HIS A 124 -2.41 -29.66 -21.03
N ARG A 125 -1.90 -28.56 -21.60
CA ARG A 125 -0.48 -28.24 -21.62
C ARG A 125 -0.25 -26.91 -20.91
N GLU A 126 0.77 -26.90 -20.07
CA GLU A 126 1.25 -25.71 -19.37
C GLU A 126 2.46 -25.20 -20.15
N ASP A 127 2.39 -23.99 -20.71
CA ASP A 127 3.53 -23.41 -21.43
C ASP A 127 4.47 -22.79 -20.39
N VAL A 128 5.66 -23.38 -20.23
CA VAL A 128 6.74 -22.86 -19.37
C VAL A 128 7.56 -21.77 -20.11
N THR A 129 7.16 -21.36 -21.31
CA THR A 129 7.93 -20.45 -22.18
C THR A 129 7.24 -19.12 -22.46
N ALA A 130 6.90 -18.38 -21.40
CA ALA A 130 6.72 -16.93 -21.45
C ALA A 130 7.72 -16.19 -20.54
N PHE A 131 8.87 -16.81 -20.26
CA PHE A 131 10.08 -16.14 -19.78
C PHE A 131 11.16 -16.24 -20.85
N GLY A 132 11.14 -15.27 -21.76
CA GLY A 132 12.32 -14.76 -22.44
C GLY A 132 12.66 -13.41 -21.84
#